data_AF-A0A3M1H4G6-F1
#
_entry.id   AF-A0A3M1H4G6-F1
#
_cell.length_a   1.000
_cell.length_b   1.000
_cell.length_c   1.000
_cell.angle_alpha   90.00
_cell.angle_beta   90.00
_cell.angle_gamma   90.00
#
_symmetry.space_group_name_H-M   'P 1'
#
loop_
_entity.id
_entity.type
_entity.pdbx_description
1 polymer ?
#
loop_
_entity_poly.entity_id
_entity_poly.type
_entity_poly.pdbx_seq_one_letter_code
_entity_poly.pdbx_strand_id
1 'polypeptide(L)'
;MAVRILVTAGPTREAIDAVRFLTNRSTGRMGDAVASVAYARGHEVVLVRGPCAAPPPTGPRHVPVTSTADMLAACREHWPRCDAVVMAAAPADFTPARVHAGKIKKGSRTGGWSLELVPTPDILAELAAARRPGQRMLGFALEPAPDLDEARRKLERKGLDWIALNTPGNFGDPAEAELRLLAADGVVERLRGTKTELARALLQRLERALGAAELTVRVRRLPGCEDLPLPRYASAGASGLDLCAAVEAPLELAPGAIALVPTGLQIEIPPGYEAQVRARSGLALRHGLTLVNGVGTIDSDYRGPLGVILGNLGSQPFRIERGMRIAQLVVSRVERCRIELVSQLGATERAEGGFGSTGLAP
;
A
#
# COMPACT_ATOMS: atom_id res chain seq x y z
N MET A 1 2.89 -6.61 10.49
CA MET A 1 2.46 -7.99 10.83
C MET A 1 1.92 -8.64 9.56
N ALA A 2 2.15 -9.93 9.35
CA ALA A 2 1.56 -10.66 8.24
C ALA A 2 0.06 -10.84 8.49
N VAL A 3 -0.77 -10.48 7.51
CA VAL A 3 -2.23 -10.71 7.52
C VAL A 3 -2.58 -11.66 6.38
N ARG A 4 -3.77 -12.27 6.45
CA ARG A 4 -4.29 -13.17 5.42
C ARG A 4 -5.21 -12.42 4.47
N ILE A 5 -4.86 -12.37 3.19
CA ILE A 5 -5.60 -11.62 2.18
C ILE A 5 -6.15 -12.57 1.12
N LEU A 6 -7.47 -12.56 0.94
CA LEU A 6 -8.14 -13.18 -0.19
C LEU A 6 -8.14 -12.21 -1.38
N VAL A 7 -7.71 -12.65 -2.54
CA VAL A 7 -7.73 -11.84 -3.77
C VAL A 7 -8.47 -12.62 -4.84
N THR A 8 -9.45 -12.01 -5.49
CA THR A 8 -10.05 -12.58 -6.70
C THR A 8 -9.47 -11.91 -7.94
N ALA A 9 -9.18 -12.68 -8.99
CA ALA A 9 -8.65 -12.16 -10.24
C ALA A 9 -9.24 -12.87 -11.47
N GLY A 10 -9.16 -12.20 -12.62
CA GLY A 10 -9.53 -12.76 -13.91
C GLY A 10 -11.04 -12.76 -14.22
N PRO A 11 -11.42 -13.14 -15.44
CA PRO A 11 -12.81 -13.32 -15.82
C PRO A 11 -13.32 -14.70 -15.40
N THR A 12 -14.63 -14.88 -15.30
CA THR A 12 -15.26 -16.21 -15.27
C THR A 12 -15.70 -16.63 -16.68
N ARG A 13 -15.92 -17.92 -16.87
CA ARG A 13 -16.40 -18.53 -18.11
C ARG A 13 -17.65 -19.36 -17.82
N GLU A 14 -18.80 -18.87 -18.28
CA GLU A 14 -20.08 -19.55 -18.12
C GLU A 14 -20.35 -20.45 -19.32
N ALA A 15 -20.35 -21.76 -19.12
CA ALA A 15 -20.43 -22.74 -20.20
C ALA A 15 -21.78 -22.67 -20.92
N ILE A 16 -21.74 -22.60 -22.25
CA ILE A 16 -22.90 -22.74 -23.13
C ILE A 16 -23.04 -24.21 -23.55
N ASP A 17 -21.91 -24.79 -23.95
CA ASP A 17 -21.76 -26.21 -24.28
C ASP A 17 -20.32 -26.65 -23.98
N ALA A 18 -19.96 -27.86 -24.40
CA ALA A 18 -18.60 -28.42 -24.20
C ALA A 18 -17.45 -27.60 -24.83
N VAL A 19 -17.72 -26.60 -25.68
CA VAL A 19 -16.72 -25.82 -26.43
C VAL A 19 -16.88 -24.32 -26.22
N ARG A 20 -18.11 -23.83 -26.10
CA ARG A 20 -18.45 -22.40 -26.07
C ARG A 20 -18.82 -21.95 -24.67
N PHE A 21 -18.46 -20.72 -24.33
CA PHE A 21 -18.75 -20.09 -23.06
C PHE A 21 -18.97 -18.59 -23.22
N LEU A 22 -19.64 -17.96 -22.26
CA LEU A 22 -19.70 -16.51 -22.08
C LEU A 22 -18.58 -16.08 -21.15
N THR A 23 -17.89 -14.98 -21.46
CA THR A 23 -16.78 -14.46 -20.63
C THR A 23 -16.72 -12.95 -20.71
N ASN A 24 -16.18 -12.35 -19.66
CA ASN A 24 -15.80 -10.93 -19.66
C ASN A 24 -14.40 -10.73 -20.25
N ARG A 25 -14.11 -9.50 -20.71
CA ARG A 25 -12.82 -9.13 -21.34
C ARG A 25 -11.66 -8.91 -20.37
N SER A 26 -11.83 -9.22 -19.08
CA SER A 26 -10.79 -9.00 -18.08
C SER A 26 -9.55 -9.84 -18.39
N THR A 27 -8.38 -9.24 -18.21
CA THR A 27 -7.09 -9.92 -18.35
C THR A 27 -6.57 -10.47 -17.02
N GLY A 28 -7.25 -10.17 -15.90
CA GLY A 28 -6.84 -10.54 -14.54
C GLY A 28 -5.64 -9.78 -13.96
N ARG A 29 -4.94 -8.97 -14.78
CA ARG A 29 -3.69 -8.30 -14.39
C ARG A 29 -3.78 -7.47 -13.11
N MET A 30 -4.93 -6.83 -12.83
CA MET A 30 -5.08 -6.01 -11.62
C MET A 30 -5.09 -6.89 -10.36
N GLY A 31 -5.90 -7.96 -10.35
CA GLY A 31 -5.94 -8.90 -9.22
C GLY A 31 -4.60 -9.64 -9.05
N ASP A 32 -3.95 -10.02 -10.16
CA ASP A 32 -2.60 -10.62 -10.13
C ASP A 32 -1.56 -9.66 -9.52
N ALA A 33 -1.60 -8.37 -9.88
CA ALA A 33 -0.73 -7.35 -9.29
C ALA A 33 -0.99 -7.16 -7.80
N VAL A 34 -2.25 -7.11 -7.36
CA VAL A 34 -2.60 -7.03 -5.92
C VAL A 34 -2.06 -8.24 -5.17
N ALA A 35 -2.28 -9.45 -5.69
CA ALA A 35 -1.81 -10.67 -5.04
C ALA A 35 -0.28 -10.72 -4.94
N SER A 36 0.42 -10.31 -6.02
CA SER A 36 1.88 -10.29 -6.07
C SER A 36 2.48 -9.29 -5.09
N VAL A 37 1.93 -8.06 -5.03
CA VAL A 37 2.41 -7.01 -4.11
C VAL A 37 2.09 -7.37 -2.66
N ALA A 38 0.91 -7.94 -2.39
CA ALA A 38 0.56 -8.39 -1.05
C ALA A 38 1.52 -9.48 -0.54
N TYR A 39 1.82 -10.47 -1.39
CA TYR A 39 2.78 -11.52 -1.06
C TYR A 39 4.20 -10.97 -0.86
N ALA A 40 4.67 -10.09 -1.75
CA ALA A 40 5.97 -9.44 -1.63
C ALA A 40 6.11 -8.59 -0.35
N ARG A 41 4.99 -8.12 0.22
CA ARG A 41 4.95 -7.41 1.51
C ARG A 41 4.90 -8.33 2.73
N GLY A 42 4.94 -9.65 2.53
CA GLY A 42 4.98 -10.65 3.59
C GLY A 42 3.61 -11.07 4.11
N HIS A 43 2.53 -10.82 3.36
CA HIS A 43 1.19 -11.31 3.69
C HIS A 43 0.98 -12.74 3.19
N GLU A 44 0.11 -13.48 3.87
CA GLU A 44 -0.39 -14.77 3.38
C GLU A 44 -1.51 -14.47 2.37
N VAL A 45 -1.35 -14.92 1.12
CA VAL A 45 -2.28 -14.57 0.04
C VAL A 45 -2.93 -15.80 -0.53
N VAL A 46 -4.26 -15.81 -0.58
CA VAL A 46 -5.06 -16.77 -1.35
C VAL A 46 -5.58 -16.07 -2.60
N LEU A 47 -5.18 -16.55 -3.78
CA LEU A 47 -5.55 -16.00 -5.07
C LEU A 47 -6.57 -16.92 -5.76
N VAL A 48 -7.86 -16.56 -5.66
CA VAL A 48 -8.95 -17.23 -6.38
C VAL A 48 -9.01 -16.63 -7.79
N ARG A 49 -8.64 -17.41 -8.80
CA ARG A 49 -8.35 -16.87 -10.13
C ARG A 49 -9.09 -17.60 -11.23
N GLY A 50 -9.83 -16.82 -12.01
CA GLY A 50 -10.48 -17.29 -13.22
C GLY A 50 -9.50 -17.47 -14.39
N PRO A 51 -9.96 -18.01 -15.54
CA PRO A 51 -9.07 -18.41 -16.62
C PRO A 51 -8.48 -17.22 -17.39
N CYS A 52 -7.17 -16.95 -17.20
CA CYS A 52 -6.40 -15.92 -17.92
C CYS A 52 -5.31 -16.54 -18.80
N ALA A 53 -4.89 -15.83 -19.85
CA ALA A 53 -3.81 -16.26 -20.74
C ALA A 53 -2.43 -16.29 -20.06
N ALA A 54 -2.16 -15.34 -19.16
CA ALA A 54 -0.93 -15.32 -18.39
C ALA A 54 -0.98 -16.33 -17.23
N PRO A 55 0.15 -16.97 -16.89
CA PRO A 55 0.21 -17.83 -15.70
C PRO A 55 -0.07 -17.03 -14.42
N PRO A 56 -0.54 -17.69 -13.35
CA PRO A 56 -0.68 -17.03 -12.06
C PRO A 56 0.70 -16.56 -11.54
N PRO A 57 0.75 -15.49 -10.73
CA PRO A 57 2.00 -15.03 -10.13
C PRO A 57 2.56 -16.06 -9.14
N THR A 58 3.89 -16.15 -9.07
CA THR A 58 4.59 -16.99 -8.09
C THR A 58 4.44 -16.43 -6.68
N GLY A 59 4.22 -17.30 -5.69
CA GLY A 59 4.16 -16.94 -4.27
C GLY A 59 2.77 -17.16 -3.64
N PRO A 60 1.73 -16.41 -4.05
CA PRO A 60 0.37 -16.62 -3.54
C PRO A 60 -0.13 -18.06 -3.71
N ARG A 61 -0.95 -18.53 -2.76
CA ARG A 61 -1.68 -19.80 -2.90
C ARG A 61 -2.74 -19.64 -3.98
N HIS A 62 -2.50 -20.25 -5.13
CA HIS A 62 -3.41 -20.19 -6.27
C HIS A 62 -4.58 -21.19 -6.13
N VAL A 63 -5.80 -20.70 -6.33
CA VAL A 63 -7.05 -21.49 -6.36
C VAL A 63 -7.73 -21.24 -7.71
N PRO A 64 -7.55 -22.13 -8.70
CA PRO A 64 -8.11 -21.96 -10.03
C PRO A 64 -9.62 -22.20 -10.00
N VAL A 65 -10.37 -21.35 -10.71
CA VAL A 65 -11.83 -21.45 -10.87
C VAL A 65 -12.22 -21.21 -12.33
N THR A 66 -13.39 -21.70 -12.75
CA THR A 66 -13.87 -21.49 -14.13
C THR A 66 -15.09 -20.57 -14.15
N SER A 67 -16.14 -20.92 -13.41
CA SER A 67 -17.40 -20.18 -13.39
C SER A 67 -17.53 -19.21 -12.23
N THR A 68 -18.55 -18.36 -12.27
CA THR A 68 -18.94 -17.48 -11.15
C THR A 68 -19.34 -18.28 -9.92
N ALA A 69 -19.98 -19.43 -10.11
CA ALA A 69 -20.33 -20.35 -9.02
C ALA A 69 -19.09 -20.97 -8.38
N ASP A 70 -18.10 -21.40 -9.18
CA ASP A 70 -16.83 -21.93 -8.67
C ASP A 70 -16.08 -20.87 -7.86
N MET A 71 -16.05 -19.63 -8.38
CA MET A 71 -15.41 -18.50 -7.70
C MET A 71 -16.08 -18.21 -6.37
N LEU A 72 -17.41 -18.21 -6.30
CA LEU A 72 -18.15 -18.06 -5.05
C LEU A 72 -17.82 -19.18 -4.06
N ALA A 73 -17.82 -20.43 -4.51
CA ALA A 73 -17.52 -21.58 -3.66
C ALA A 73 -16.11 -21.48 -3.06
N ALA A 74 -15.10 -21.17 -3.88
CA ALA A 74 -13.73 -20.95 -3.43
C ALA A 74 -13.63 -19.76 -2.46
N CYS A 75 -14.32 -18.66 -2.74
CA CYS A 75 -14.34 -17.52 -1.82
C CYS A 75 -14.99 -17.87 -0.48
N ARG A 76 -16.10 -18.62 -0.47
CA ARG A 76 -16.77 -19.09 0.76
C ARG A 76 -15.87 -20.00 1.60
N GLU A 77 -15.07 -20.84 0.97
CA GLU A 77 -14.12 -21.71 1.68
C GLU A 77 -13.02 -20.91 2.40
N HIS A 78 -12.50 -19.86 1.75
CA HIS A 78 -11.31 -19.16 2.22
C HIS A 78 -11.60 -17.89 3.03
N TRP A 79 -12.64 -17.14 2.67
CA TRP A 79 -12.97 -15.84 3.28
C TRP A 79 -13.09 -15.87 4.81
N PRO A 80 -13.69 -16.89 5.45
CA PRO A 80 -13.81 -16.94 6.91
C PRO A 80 -12.47 -17.02 7.65
N ARG A 81 -11.35 -17.29 6.97
CA ARG A 81 -10.01 -17.35 7.57
C ARG A 81 -9.15 -16.14 7.23
N CYS A 82 -9.60 -15.25 6.34
CA CYS A 82 -8.83 -14.08 5.93
C CYS A 82 -9.13 -12.87 6.82
N ASP A 83 -8.21 -11.92 6.86
CA ASP A 83 -8.39 -10.61 7.51
C ASP A 83 -8.95 -9.59 6.51
N ALA A 84 -8.63 -9.75 5.22
CA ALA A 84 -9.16 -8.88 4.18
C ALA A 84 -9.41 -9.59 2.84
N VAL A 85 -10.29 -9.00 2.04
CA VAL A 85 -10.56 -9.42 0.67
C VAL A 85 -10.45 -8.26 -0.31
N VAL A 86 -9.80 -8.52 -1.45
CA VAL A 86 -9.73 -7.61 -2.60
C VAL A 86 -10.39 -8.28 -3.81
N MET A 87 -11.55 -7.75 -4.19
CA MET A 87 -12.42 -8.32 -5.22
C MET A 87 -12.17 -7.68 -6.58
N ALA A 88 -11.06 -8.06 -7.23
CA ALA A 88 -10.61 -7.52 -8.52
C ALA A 88 -10.93 -8.41 -9.74
N ALA A 89 -11.70 -9.49 -9.55
CA ALA A 89 -12.17 -10.33 -10.64
C ALA A 89 -13.27 -9.62 -11.45
N ALA A 90 -13.58 -10.17 -12.63
CA ALA A 90 -14.73 -9.77 -13.43
C ALA A 90 -15.68 -10.97 -13.62
N PRO A 91 -16.46 -11.37 -12.60
CA PRO A 91 -17.47 -12.41 -12.73
C PRO A 91 -18.53 -12.01 -13.75
N ALA A 92 -19.09 -12.99 -14.46
CA ALA A 92 -20.22 -12.77 -15.35
C ALA A 92 -21.49 -12.54 -14.53
N ASP A 93 -22.29 -11.54 -14.87
CA ASP A 93 -23.57 -11.26 -14.19
C ASP A 93 -24.68 -12.27 -14.56
N PHE A 94 -24.49 -13.01 -15.66
CA PHE A 94 -25.45 -13.97 -16.19
C PHE A 94 -24.75 -15.24 -16.68
N THR A 95 -25.45 -16.37 -16.55
CA THR A 95 -25.02 -17.70 -17.00
C THR A 95 -26.13 -18.36 -17.83
N PRO A 96 -25.83 -19.25 -18.78
CA PRO A 96 -26.85 -19.98 -19.52
C PRO A 96 -27.78 -20.79 -18.60
N ALA A 97 -29.09 -20.67 -18.81
CA ALA A 97 -30.09 -21.42 -18.04
C ALA A 97 -29.92 -22.94 -18.17
N ARG A 98 -29.37 -23.39 -19.31
CA ARG A 98 -29.08 -24.81 -19.60
C ARG A 98 -27.73 -24.92 -20.33
N VAL A 99 -26.86 -25.78 -19.82
CA VAL A 99 -25.59 -26.14 -20.47
C VAL A 99 -25.81 -27.40 -21.32
N HIS A 100 -25.42 -27.35 -22.60
CA HIS A 100 -25.53 -28.51 -23.48
C HIS A 100 -24.31 -29.43 -23.33
N ALA A 101 -24.54 -30.71 -23.03
CA ALA A 101 -23.47 -31.69 -22.78
C ALA A 101 -22.54 -31.95 -23.98
N GLY A 102 -22.97 -31.63 -25.21
CA GLY A 102 -22.16 -31.75 -26.43
C GLY A 102 -22.15 -30.45 -27.22
N LYS A 103 -21.16 -30.29 -28.12
CA LYS A 103 -21.07 -29.13 -29.03
C LYS A 103 -22.37 -29.02 -29.82
N ILE A 104 -23.05 -27.87 -29.71
CA ILE A 104 -24.26 -27.64 -30.50
C ILE A 104 -23.85 -27.59 -31.98
N LYS A 105 -24.35 -28.56 -32.75
CA LYS A 105 -24.11 -28.62 -34.20
C LYS A 105 -24.94 -27.56 -34.91
N LYS A 106 -24.39 -26.98 -35.98
CA LYS A 106 -25.07 -25.97 -36.80
C LYS A 106 -26.41 -26.48 -37.35
N GLY A 107 -26.51 -27.78 -37.66
CA GLY A 107 -27.73 -28.42 -38.17
C GLY A 107 -28.30 -27.74 -39.43
N SER A 108 -29.53 -28.09 -39.81
CA SER A 108 -30.33 -27.41 -40.85
C SER A 108 -30.97 -26.09 -40.34
N ARG A 109 -30.40 -25.47 -39.30
CA ARG A 109 -30.93 -24.20 -38.78
C ARG A 109 -30.66 -23.09 -39.79
N THR A 110 -31.71 -22.68 -40.48
CA THR A 110 -31.73 -21.56 -41.42
C THR A 110 -32.07 -20.22 -40.75
N GLY A 111 -32.26 -20.21 -39.42
CA GLY A 111 -32.56 -19.01 -38.61
C GLY A 111 -31.58 -18.77 -37.45
N GLY A 112 -31.76 -17.65 -36.76
CA GLY A 112 -31.00 -17.29 -35.56
C GLY A 112 -31.22 -18.26 -34.39
N TRP A 113 -30.34 -18.19 -33.39
CA TRP A 113 -30.40 -18.99 -32.17
C TRP A 113 -30.39 -18.09 -30.94
N SER A 114 -31.33 -18.32 -30.03
CA SER A 114 -31.44 -17.60 -28.76
C SER A 114 -30.89 -18.44 -27.61
N LEU A 115 -30.17 -17.77 -26.71
CA LEU A 115 -29.65 -18.35 -25.47
C LEU A 115 -30.39 -17.71 -24.30
N GLU A 116 -31.07 -18.52 -23.50
CA GLU A 116 -31.71 -18.07 -22.27
C GLU A 116 -30.64 -17.93 -21.17
N LEU A 117 -30.64 -16.78 -20.50
CA LEU A 117 -29.68 -16.42 -19.47
C LEU A 117 -30.39 -16.22 -18.13
N VAL A 118 -29.77 -16.71 -17.06
CA VAL A 118 -30.20 -16.49 -15.68
C VAL A 118 -29.12 -15.75 -14.91
N PRO A 119 -29.47 -14.91 -13.91
CA PRO A 119 -28.48 -14.21 -13.09
C PRO A 119 -27.54 -15.18 -12.37
N THR A 120 -26.27 -14.80 -12.26
CA THR A 120 -25.31 -15.51 -11.40
C THR A 120 -25.40 -15.02 -9.94
N PRO A 121 -24.83 -15.77 -8.99
CA PRO A 121 -24.72 -15.30 -7.61
C PRO A 121 -23.84 -14.05 -7.47
N ASP A 122 -24.27 -13.09 -6.64
CA ASP A 122 -23.47 -11.91 -6.31
C ASP A 122 -22.40 -12.26 -5.26
N ILE A 123 -21.20 -12.57 -5.72
CA ILE A 123 -20.09 -12.97 -4.85
C ILE A 123 -19.81 -11.94 -3.75
N LEU A 124 -19.84 -10.65 -4.11
CA LEU A 124 -19.48 -9.59 -3.16
C LEU A 124 -20.53 -9.45 -2.06
N ALA A 125 -21.82 -9.55 -2.41
CA ALA A 125 -22.90 -9.53 -1.43
C ALA A 125 -22.86 -10.73 -0.48
N GLU A 126 -22.55 -11.92 -1.00
CA GLU A 126 -22.40 -13.15 -0.22
C GLU A 126 -21.25 -13.07 0.79
N LEU A 127 -20.09 -12.56 0.38
CA LEU A 127 -18.95 -12.37 1.29
C LEU A 127 -19.22 -11.27 2.32
N ALA A 128 -19.94 -10.21 1.93
CA ALA A 128 -20.34 -9.15 2.85
C ALA A 128 -21.30 -9.67 3.93
N ALA A 129 -22.25 -10.52 3.58
CA ALA A 129 -23.16 -11.15 4.54
C ALA A 129 -22.43 -12.06 5.54
N ALA A 130 -21.32 -12.69 5.12
CA ALA A 130 -20.49 -13.54 5.96
C ALA A 130 -19.35 -12.79 6.70
N ARG A 131 -19.29 -11.45 6.58
CA ARG A 131 -18.21 -10.62 7.14
C ARG A 131 -18.23 -10.65 8.67
N ARG A 132 -17.07 -10.88 9.27
CA ARG A 132 -16.84 -10.81 10.72
C ARG A 132 -16.30 -9.43 11.13
N PRO A 133 -16.49 -9.01 12.40
CA PRO A 133 -15.85 -7.81 12.94
C PRO A 133 -14.33 -7.82 12.72
N GLY A 134 -13.78 -6.67 12.32
CA GLY A 134 -12.34 -6.51 12.06
C GLY A 134 -11.89 -6.90 10.64
N GLN A 135 -12.67 -7.69 9.89
CA GLN A 135 -12.33 -7.98 8.49
C GLN A 135 -12.53 -6.76 7.59
N ARG A 136 -11.73 -6.63 6.53
CA ARG A 136 -11.82 -5.53 5.55
C ARG A 136 -12.15 -5.99 4.14
N MET A 137 -12.94 -5.22 3.40
CA MET A 137 -13.40 -5.54 2.06
C MET A 137 -13.16 -4.38 1.09
N LEU A 138 -12.45 -4.67 0.01
CA LEU A 138 -12.24 -3.75 -1.12
C LEU A 138 -12.86 -4.33 -2.38
N GLY A 139 -13.86 -3.65 -2.93
CA GLY A 139 -14.50 -4.01 -4.20
C GLY A 139 -13.90 -3.27 -5.39
N PHE A 140 -14.11 -3.79 -6.59
CA PHE A 140 -13.89 -3.07 -7.84
C PHE A 140 -15.22 -2.89 -8.59
N ALA A 141 -15.34 -1.78 -9.29
CA ALA A 141 -16.40 -1.55 -10.27
C ALA A 141 -15.80 -0.95 -11.54
N LEU A 142 -16.23 -1.48 -12.68
CA LEU A 142 -15.83 -1.02 -14.01
C LEU A 142 -17.06 -0.43 -14.67
N GLU A 143 -17.05 0.89 -14.91
CA GLU A 143 -18.16 1.61 -15.51
C GLU A 143 -17.67 2.45 -16.69
N PRO A 144 -18.45 2.62 -17.78
CA PRO A 144 -18.05 3.44 -18.93
C PRO A 144 -17.62 4.87 -18.55
N ALA A 145 -18.28 5.43 -17.54
CA ALA A 145 -17.93 6.70 -16.92
C ALA A 145 -17.93 6.52 -15.38
N PRO A 146 -17.10 7.26 -14.64
CA PRO A 146 -17.06 7.14 -13.19
C PRO A 146 -18.31 7.78 -12.57
N ASP A 147 -19.23 6.95 -12.11
CA ASP A 147 -20.42 7.34 -11.35
C ASP A 147 -20.16 7.12 -9.84
N LEU A 148 -19.91 8.23 -9.13
CA LEU A 148 -19.63 8.18 -7.69
C LEU A 148 -20.89 7.90 -6.86
N ASP A 149 -22.08 8.26 -7.34
CA ASP A 149 -23.32 8.05 -6.61
C ASP A 149 -23.70 6.56 -6.66
N GLU A 150 -23.58 5.93 -7.83
CA GLU A 150 -23.77 4.48 -7.94
C GLU A 150 -22.68 3.71 -7.18
N ALA A 151 -21.43 4.18 -7.21
CA ALA A 151 -20.37 3.59 -6.42
C ALA A 151 -20.67 3.64 -4.91
N ARG A 152 -21.19 4.78 -4.42
CA ARG A 152 -21.58 4.95 -3.02
C ARG A 152 -22.72 4.02 -2.64
N ARG A 153 -23.77 3.92 -3.47
CA ARG A 153 -24.86 2.96 -3.28
C ARG A 153 -24.35 1.51 -3.26
N LYS A 154 -23.44 1.14 -4.16
CA LYS A 154 -22.83 -0.20 -4.20
C LYS A 154 -21.99 -0.46 -2.94
N LEU A 155 -21.20 0.52 -2.50
CA LEU A 155 -20.39 0.44 -1.29
C LEU A 155 -21.25 0.20 -0.04
N GLU A 156 -22.31 1.01 0.13
CA GLU A 156 -23.21 0.92 1.29
C GLU A 156 -24.00 -0.39 1.27
N ARG A 157 -24.63 -0.74 0.14
CA ARG A 157 -25.43 -1.98 -0.01
C ARG A 157 -24.63 -3.24 0.24
N LYS A 158 -23.34 -3.25 -0.12
CA LYS A 158 -22.45 -4.40 0.03
C LYS A 158 -21.51 -4.27 1.23
N GLY A 159 -21.72 -3.28 2.10
CA GLY A 159 -20.93 -3.07 3.31
C GLY A 159 -19.42 -3.07 3.07
N LEU A 160 -18.94 -2.42 2.01
CA LEU A 160 -17.51 -2.37 1.68
C LEU A 160 -16.81 -1.26 2.48
N ASP A 161 -15.53 -1.45 2.77
CA ASP A 161 -14.70 -0.36 3.29
C ASP A 161 -14.21 0.56 2.15
N TRP A 162 -13.96 -0.02 0.97
CA TRP A 162 -13.62 0.72 -0.25
C TRP A 162 -14.23 0.12 -1.51
N ILE A 163 -14.46 0.98 -2.50
CA ILE A 163 -14.73 0.58 -3.89
C ILE A 163 -13.81 1.33 -4.86
N ALA A 164 -13.09 0.59 -5.68
CA ALA A 164 -12.20 1.11 -6.71
C ALA A 164 -12.92 1.16 -8.06
N LEU A 165 -13.10 2.36 -8.58
CA LEU A 165 -13.75 2.63 -9.85
C LEU A 165 -12.71 2.78 -10.96
N ASN A 166 -12.87 2.01 -12.01
CA ASN A 166 -12.10 2.12 -13.25
C ASN A 166 -13.02 2.41 -14.42
N THR A 167 -12.49 3.06 -15.46
CA THR A 167 -13.18 3.21 -16.75
C THR A 167 -12.53 2.36 -17.83
N PRO A 168 -13.30 1.80 -18.79
CA PRO A 168 -12.77 1.11 -19.95
C PRO A 168 -11.85 1.96 -20.85
N GLY A 169 -11.84 3.29 -20.70
CA GLY A 169 -11.04 4.21 -21.52
C GLY A 169 -9.51 4.03 -21.46
N ASN A 170 -8.99 3.20 -20.55
CA ASN A 170 -7.55 2.93 -20.39
C ASN A 170 -7.05 1.69 -21.17
N PHE A 171 -7.68 1.32 -22.28
CA PHE A 171 -7.09 0.35 -23.22
C PHE A 171 -6.01 0.98 -24.14
N GLY A 172 -5.79 2.30 -24.06
CA GLY A 172 -4.93 3.08 -24.98
C GLY A 172 -3.45 3.17 -24.63
N ASP A 173 -3.05 2.98 -23.36
CA ASP A 173 -1.64 2.78 -23.00
C ASP A 173 -1.54 1.78 -21.85
N PRO A 174 -0.94 0.59 -22.03
CA PRO A 174 -0.79 -0.40 -20.98
C PRO A 174 0.08 0.05 -19.79
N ALA A 175 0.80 1.19 -19.90
CA ALA A 175 1.72 1.70 -18.89
C ALA A 175 1.05 2.48 -17.75
N GLU A 176 -0.01 3.26 -18.00
CA GLU A 176 -0.66 4.08 -16.97
C GLU A 176 -2.18 3.86 -16.91
N ALA A 177 -2.65 3.45 -15.73
CA ALA A 177 -4.06 3.35 -15.41
C ALA A 177 -4.45 4.39 -14.35
N GLU A 178 -5.68 4.89 -14.45
CA GLU A 178 -6.32 5.72 -13.43
C GLU A 178 -7.44 4.93 -12.75
N LEU A 179 -7.50 5.03 -11.42
CA LEU A 179 -8.62 4.56 -10.61
C LEU A 179 -9.09 5.65 -9.65
N ARG A 180 -10.39 5.67 -9.35
CA ARG A 180 -10.95 6.45 -8.24
C ARG A 180 -11.32 5.52 -7.10
N LEU A 181 -10.71 5.73 -5.94
CA LEU A 181 -11.00 4.96 -4.74
C LEU A 181 -11.98 5.75 -3.88
N LEU A 182 -13.19 5.22 -3.68
CA LEU A 182 -14.16 5.75 -2.73
C LEU A 182 -14.11 4.92 -1.44
N ALA A 183 -13.92 5.58 -0.30
CA ALA A 183 -13.95 5.00 1.02
C ALA A 183 -15.34 5.14 1.68
N ALA A 184 -15.63 4.29 2.66
CA ALA A 184 -16.90 4.29 3.39
C ALA A 184 -17.19 5.58 4.17
N ASP A 185 -16.16 6.33 4.55
CA ASP A 185 -16.28 7.65 5.18
C ASP A 185 -16.57 8.78 4.17
N GLY A 186 -16.68 8.45 2.88
CA GLY A 186 -16.96 9.38 1.79
C GLY A 186 -15.72 10.02 1.17
N VAL A 187 -14.51 9.71 1.64
CA VAL A 187 -13.27 10.21 1.02
C VAL A 187 -13.10 9.59 -0.37
N VAL A 188 -12.81 10.45 -1.36
CA VAL A 188 -12.53 10.03 -2.74
C VAL A 188 -11.09 10.39 -3.09
N GLU A 189 -10.31 9.38 -3.47
CA GLU A 189 -8.93 9.53 -3.91
C GLU A 189 -8.80 9.19 -5.40
N ARG A 190 -8.03 10.00 -6.14
CA ARG A 190 -7.64 9.68 -7.52
C ARG A 190 -6.23 9.10 -7.50
N LEU A 191 -6.06 7.87 -7.99
CA LEU A 191 -4.77 7.21 -8.08
C LEU A 191 -4.42 6.98 -9.55
N ARG A 192 -3.15 7.17 -9.90
CA ARG A 192 -2.61 6.96 -11.24
C ARG A 192 -1.30 6.19 -11.17
N GLY A 193 -1.03 5.40 -12.21
CA GLY A 193 0.23 4.70 -12.39
C GLY A 193 0.05 3.31 -12.97
N THR A 194 1.11 2.52 -12.91
CA THR A 194 1.10 1.11 -13.30
C THR A 194 0.17 0.30 -12.39
N LYS A 195 -0.25 -0.89 -12.86
CA LYS A 195 -1.08 -1.80 -12.02
C LYS A 195 -0.39 -2.18 -10.71
N THR A 196 0.93 -2.29 -10.71
CA THR A 196 1.73 -2.57 -9.51
C THR A 196 1.71 -1.39 -8.53
N GLU A 197 1.81 -0.15 -9.01
CA GLU A 197 1.73 1.04 -8.17
C GLU A 197 0.33 1.24 -7.60
N LEU A 198 -0.71 1.03 -8.41
CA LEU A 198 -2.10 1.04 -7.96
C LEU A 198 -2.34 -0.04 -6.90
N ALA A 199 -1.87 -1.27 -7.12
CA ALA A 199 -1.93 -2.35 -6.13
C ALA A 199 -1.24 -1.96 -4.81
N ARG A 200 -0.04 -1.36 -4.88
CA ARG A 200 0.70 -0.85 -3.73
C ARG A 200 -0.07 0.21 -2.95
N ALA A 201 -0.72 1.13 -3.66
CA ALA A 201 -1.51 2.20 -3.06
C ALA A 201 -2.76 1.66 -2.36
N LEU A 202 -3.50 0.73 -3.00
CA LEU A 202 -4.68 0.08 -2.43
C LEU A 202 -4.32 -0.72 -1.17
N LEU A 203 -3.27 -1.54 -1.24
CA LEU A 203 -2.80 -2.34 -0.10
C LEU A 203 -2.37 -1.46 1.08
N GLN A 204 -1.79 -0.28 0.83
CA GLN A 204 -1.45 0.66 1.91
C GLN A 204 -2.69 1.13 2.69
N ARG A 205 -3.84 1.36 2.03
CA ARG A 205 -5.10 1.71 2.74
C ARG A 205 -5.60 0.51 3.53
N LEU A 206 -5.59 -0.67 2.91
CA LEU A 206 -6.03 -1.91 3.52
C LEU A 206 -5.21 -2.24 4.79
N GLU A 207 -3.89 -2.18 4.69
CA GLU A 207 -2.94 -2.41 5.80
C GLU A 207 -3.18 -1.43 6.96
N ARG A 208 -3.33 -0.13 6.67
CA ARG A 208 -3.62 0.88 7.70
C ARG A 208 -4.92 0.56 8.43
N ALA A 209 -5.96 0.16 7.71
CA ALA A 209 -7.28 -0.09 8.29
C ALA A 209 -7.44 -1.44 8.98
N LEU A 210 -6.62 -2.42 8.61
CA LEU A 210 -6.45 -3.67 9.35
C LEU A 210 -5.64 -3.47 10.64
N GLY A 211 -5.17 -2.26 10.91
CA GLY A 211 -4.28 -2.00 12.03
C GLY A 211 -3.02 -2.84 11.89
N ALA A 212 -2.44 -2.94 10.69
CA ALA A 212 -1.11 -3.49 10.48
C ALA A 212 -0.09 -2.60 11.22
N ALA A 213 -0.07 -2.82 12.54
CA ALA A 213 0.55 -2.12 13.66
C ALA A 213 0.50 -0.58 13.62
N GLU A 214 -0.15 0.02 14.61
CA GLU A 214 0.46 1.21 15.24
C GLU A 214 1.90 0.82 15.58
N LEU A 215 2.85 1.44 14.88
CA LEU A 215 4.26 1.17 15.12
C LEU A 215 4.61 1.67 16.52
N THR A 216 4.75 0.73 17.46
CA THR A 216 5.13 1.06 18.83
C THR A 216 6.65 1.15 18.92
N VAL A 217 7.15 2.35 19.19
CA VAL A 217 8.54 2.58 19.60
C VAL A 217 8.59 2.57 21.12
N ARG A 218 9.38 1.68 21.72
CA ARG A 218 9.57 1.71 23.17
C ARG A 218 10.57 2.81 23.51
N VAL A 219 10.25 3.63 24.49
CA VAL A 219 11.08 4.76 24.92
C VAL A 219 11.37 4.63 26.41
N ARG A 220 12.63 4.81 26.79
CA ARG A 220 13.06 4.94 28.18
C ARG A 220 13.63 6.33 28.39
N ARG A 221 13.17 7.02 29.43
CA ARG A 221 13.84 8.24 29.92
C ARG A 221 15.08 7.85 30.73
N LEU A 222 16.17 8.58 30.53
CA LEU A 222 17.34 8.50 31.38
C LEU A 222 17.04 9.14 32.75
N PRO A 223 17.71 8.71 33.83
CA PRO A 223 17.55 9.33 35.16
C PRO A 223 17.75 10.85 35.11
N GLY A 224 16.91 11.60 35.81
CA GLY A 224 16.98 13.07 35.84
C GLY A 224 16.37 13.76 34.62
N CYS A 225 15.61 13.04 33.79
CA CYS A 225 14.89 13.55 32.62
C CYS A 225 13.37 13.33 32.71
N GLU A 226 12.84 13.04 33.90
CA GLU A 226 11.42 12.75 34.16
C GLU A 226 10.51 13.94 33.88
N ASP A 227 11.03 15.16 34.00
CA ASP A 227 10.37 16.43 33.70
C ASP A 227 10.15 16.68 32.20
N LEU A 228 10.92 15.99 31.34
CA LEU A 228 10.84 16.20 29.89
C LEU A 228 9.70 15.38 29.26
N PRO A 229 8.92 15.98 28.34
CA PRO A 229 7.86 15.26 27.64
C PRO A 229 8.47 14.18 26.74
N LEU A 230 7.73 13.07 26.58
CA LEU A 230 8.06 12.12 25.51
C LEU A 230 7.87 12.80 24.14
N PRO A 231 8.59 12.36 23.10
CA PRO A 231 8.39 12.86 21.74
C PRO A 231 6.95 12.67 21.30
N ARG A 232 6.35 13.71 20.70
CA ARG A 232 4.96 13.69 20.24
C ARG A 232 4.82 14.32 18.86
N TYR A 233 3.83 13.85 18.11
CA TYR A 233 3.39 14.52 16.88
C TYR A 233 2.72 15.85 17.24
N ALA A 234 3.13 16.93 16.57
CA ALA A 234 2.61 18.27 16.85
C ALA A 234 1.17 18.48 16.30
N SER A 235 0.77 17.71 15.29
CA SER A 235 -0.56 17.71 14.68
C SER A 235 -0.88 16.33 14.09
N ALA A 236 -2.15 16.09 13.75
CA ALA A 236 -2.58 14.81 13.15
C ALA A 236 -1.89 14.48 11.81
N GLY A 237 -1.40 15.50 11.09
CA GLY A 237 -0.67 15.33 9.83
C GLY A 237 0.85 15.41 9.95
N ALA A 238 1.40 15.52 11.16
CA ALA A 238 2.84 15.66 11.35
C ALA A 238 3.56 14.34 11.08
N SER A 239 4.62 14.38 10.26
CA SER A 239 5.44 13.20 9.97
C SER A 239 6.48 12.89 11.05
N GLY A 240 6.86 13.89 11.86
CA GLY A 240 7.93 13.79 12.85
C GLY A 240 7.46 14.05 14.28
N LEU A 241 8.15 13.43 15.25
CA LEU A 241 7.98 13.64 16.68
C LEU A 241 9.01 14.65 17.18
N ASP A 242 8.60 15.70 17.87
CA ASP A 242 9.55 16.71 18.37
C ASP A 242 10.50 16.10 19.42
N LEU A 243 11.82 16.31 19.25
CA LEU A 243 12.86 15.96 20.23
C LEU A 243 13.29 17.19 21.02
N CYS A 244 13.25 17.09 22.35
CA CYS A 244 13.64 18.17 23.26
C CYS A 244 15.09 18.02 23.73
N ALA A 245 15.74 19.14 24.02
CA ALA A 245 17.04 19.19 24.66
C ALA A 245 16.94 18.82 26.15
N ALA A 246 17.82 17.94 26.62
CA ALA A 246 17.96 17.53 28.01
C ALA A 246 19.25 18.08 28.64
N VAL A 247 19.69 19.26 28.22
CA VAL A 247 20.84 19.94 28.83
C VAL A 247 20.56 20.23 30.32
N GLU A 248 21.59 20.12 31.16
CA GLU A 248 21.51 20.40 32.60
C GLU A 248 21.53 21.90 32.89
N ALA A 249 22.32 22.65 32.13
CA ALA A 249 22.38 24.11 32.13
C ALA A 249 22.25 24.64 30.69
N PRO A 250 21.81 25.90 30.49
CA PRO A 250 21.73 26.49 29.16
C PRO A 250 23.07 26.39 28.41
N LEU A 251 23.03 25.87 27.19
CA LEU A 251 24.20 25.68 26.34
C LEU A 251 24.22 26.78 25.27
N GLU A 252 25.26 27.60 25.25
CA GLU A 252 25.47 28.55 24.17
C GLU A 252 26.24 27.90 23.03
N LEU A 253 25.62 27.84 21.84
CA LEU A 253 26.23 27.35 20.62
C LEU A 253 26.70 28.54 19.78
N ALA A 254 28.00 28.85 19.84
CA ALA A 254 28.61 29.94 19.07
C ALA A 254 28.53 29.70 17.54
N PRO A 255 28.56 30.75 16.70
CA PRO A 255 28.72 30.62 15.26
C PRO A 255 29.89 29.71 14.88
N GLY A 256 29.67 28.76 13.96
CA GLY A 256 30.64 27.78 13.52
C GLY A 256 30.90 26.63 14.51
N ALA A 257 30.35 26.69 15.72
CA ALA A 257 30.51 25.63 16.71
C ALA A 257 29.57 24.44 16.45
N ILE A 258 30.01 23.28 16.95
CA ILE A 258 29.29 22.02 16.90
C ILE A 258 29.14 21.51 18.33
N ALA A 259 27.95 21.03 18.69
CA ALA A 259 27.70 20.40 19.97
C ALA A 259 26.79 19.18 19.84
N LEU A 260 27.07 18.15 20.63
CA LEU A 260 26.15 17.06 20.89
C LEU A 260 25.19 17.48 22.00
N VAL A 261 23.90 17.61 21.67
CA VAL A 261 22.86 18.01 22.61
C VAL A 261 22.09 16.75 23.04
N PRO A 262 22.11 16.38 24.33
CA PRO A 262 21.41 15.18 24.79
C PRO A 262 19.90 15.37 24.70
N THR A 263 19.17 14.28 24.48
CA THR A 263 17.69 14.28 24.52
C THR A 263 17.13 13.69 25.80
N GLY A 264 17.97 12.99 26.59
CA GLY A 264 17.54 12.30 27.80
C GLY A 264 16.76 11.00 27.53
N LEU A 265 16.81 10.48 26.30
CA LEU A 265 16.03 9.33 25.86
C LEU A 265 16.91 8.19 25.37
N GLN A 266 16.45 6.96 25.58
CA GLN A 266 16.84 5.77 24.83
C GLN A 266 15.59 5.25 24.10
N ILE A 267 15.76 4.74 22.89
CA ILE A 267 14.64 4.18 22.13
C ILE A 267 14.96 2.76 21.67
N GLU A 268 13.92 1.98 21.50
CA GLU A 268 13.94 0.67 20.87
C GLU A 268 13.01 0.71 19.65
N ILE A 269 13.62 0.65 18.48
CA ILE A 269 12.93 0.62 17.19
C ILE A 269 12.72 -0.86 16.79
N PRO A 270 11.50 -1.25 16.35
CA PRO A 270 11.25 -2.59 15.87
C PRO A 270 12.13 -2.96 14.66
N PRO A 271 12.59 -4.22 14.54
CA PRO A 271 13.30 -4.68 13.34
C PRO A 271 12.54 -4.40 12.05
N GLY A 272 13.27 -4.01 10.99
CA GLY A 272 12.69 -3.60 9.70
C GLY A 272 12.35 -2.12 9.60
N TYR A 273 12.65 -1.35 10.65
CA TYR A 273 12.52 0.10 10.70
C TYR A 273 13.82 0.73 11.19
N GLU A 274 14.03 1.99 10.84
CA GLU A 274 15.02 2.88 11.44
C GLU A 274 14.30 4.13 11.97
N ALA A 275 14.96 4.88 12.84
CA ALA A 275 14.53 6.24 13.15
C ALA A 275 15.55 7.26 12.65
N GLN A 276 15.03 8.38 12.14
CA GLN A 276 15.80 9.45 11.52
C GLN A 276 15.61 10.73 12.32
N VAL A 277 16.69 11.26 12.87
CA VAL A 277 16.75 12.60 13.45
C VAL A 277 16.90 13.59 12.30
N ARG A 278 15.94 14.50 12.16
CA ARG A 278 15.90 15.54 11.14
C ARG A 278 15.88 16.93 11.76
N ALA A 279 16.46 17.89 11.04
CA ALA A 279 16.45 19.29 11.45
C ALA A 279 15.03 19.86 11.49
N ARG A 280 14.81 20.89 12.32
CA ARG A 280 13.57 21.68 12.32
C ARG A 280 13.77 22.87 11.39
N SER A 281 12.96 22.95 10.33
CA SER A 281 13.08 24.00 9.31
C SER A 281 13.05 25.41 9.90
N GLY A 282 12.23 25.65 10.93
CA GLY A 282 12.17 26.94 11.61
C GLY A 282 13.46 27.33 12.34
N LEU A 283 14.19 26.37 12.92
CA LEU A 283 15.49 26.64 13.56
C LEU A 283 16.59 26.86 12.51
N ALA A 284 16.57 26.05 11.45
CA ALA A 284 17.49 26.20 10.33
C ALA A 284 17.35 27.57 9.65
N LEU A 285 16.12 27.96 9.31
CA LEU A 285 15.86 29.22 8.60
C LEU A 285 16.12 30.46 9.47
N ARG A 286 15.67 30.45 10.74
CA ARG A 286 15.74 31.66 11.59
C ARG A 286 17.06 31.84 12.31
N HIS A 287 17.79 30.75 12.58
CA HIS A 287 18.97 30.77 13.43
C HIS A 287 20.19 30.08 12.80
N GLY A 288 20.07 29.52 11.60
CA GLY A 288 21.17 28.82 10.94
C GLY A 288 21.53 27.48 11.61
N LEU A 289 20.64 26.91 12.43
CA LEU A 289 20.91 25.62 13.07
C LEU A 289 20.72 24.46 12.10
N THR A 290 21.71 23.57 12.04
CA THR A 290 21.68 22.37 11.21
C THR A 290 22.06 21.12 11.99
N LEU A 291 21.70 19.96 11.44
CA LEU A 291 22.33 18.70 11.83
C LEU A 291 23.61 18.53 11.03
N VAL A 292 24.75 18.43 11.71
CA VAL A 292 26.07 18.34 11.04
C VAL A 292 26.17 17.06 10.20
N ASN A 293 25.53 15.98 10.66
CA ASN A 293 25.44 14.70 9.95
C ASN A 293 24.30 14.64 8.93
N GLY A 294 23.57 15.74 8.68
CA GLY A 294 22.42 15.80 7.79
C GLY A 294 21.19 15.10 8.37
N VAL A 295 21.18 13.77 8.33
CA VAL A 295 20.16 12.91 8.95
C VAL A 295 20.83 11.99 9.95
N GLY A 296 20.40 12.04 11.21
CA GLY A 296 20.88 11.09 12.21
C GLY A 296 20.12 9.78 12.13
N THR A 297 20.75 8.72 11.63
CA THR A 297 20.16 7.37 11.62
C THR A 297 20.32 6.70 12.97
N ILE A 298 19.23 6.09 13.45
CA ILE A 298 19.18 5.26 14.65
C ILE A 298 18.71 3.87 14.22
N ASP A 299 19.63 2.91 14.26
CA ASP A 299 19.38 1.53 13.86
C ASP A 299 18.50 0.78 14.87
N SER A 300 17.80 -0.25 14.38
CA SER A 300 16.88 -1.05 15.20
C SER A 300 17.53 -1.82 16.35
N ASP A 301 18.85 -2.04 16.31
CA ASP A 301 19.64 -2.71 17.34
C ASP A 301 20.35 -1.73 18.29
N TYR A 302 20.32 -0.43 18.03
CA TYR A 302 20.87 0.58 18.91
C TYR A 302 20.00 0.77 20.17
N ARG A 303 20.64 0.84 21.34
CA ARG A 303 19.97 1.07 22.65
C ARG A 303 20.65 2.16 23.49
N GLY A 304 21.61 2.87 22.93
CA GLY A 304 22.32 3.93 23.66
C GLY A 304 21.51 5.22 23.84
N PRO A 305 22.01 6.16 24.65
CA PRO A 305 21.45 7.51 24.77
C PRO A 305 21.35 8.24 23.43
N LEU A 306 20.21 8.83 23.15
CA LEU A 306 20.01 9.67 21.97
C LEU A 306 20.53 11.09 22.20
N GLY A 307 21.35 11.56 21.26
CA GLY A 307 21.80 12.94 21.16
C GLY A 307 21.63 13.50 19.76
N VAL A 308 21.60 14.83 19.66
CA VAL A 308 21.45 15.58 18.42
C VAL A 308 22.72 16.37 18.17
N ILE A 309 23.41 16.11 17.06
CA ILE A 309 24.64 16.83 16.68
C ILE A 309 24.24 18.12 15.96
N LEU A 310 24.14 19.22 16.71
CA LEU A 310 23.79 20.53 16.16
C LEU A 310 25.06 21.31 15.79
N GLY A 311 24.99 21.96 14.63
CA GLY A 311 25.93 23.00 14.22
C GLY A 311 25.22 24.33 14.07
N ASN A 312 25.90 25.43 14.39
CA ASN A 312 25.39 26.77 14.16
C ASN A 312 26.07 27.40 12.94
N LEU A 313 25.36 27.47 11.83
CA LEU A 313 25.79 28.16 10.60
C LEU A 313 25.33 29.62 10.55
N GLY A 314 24.63 30.09 11.58
CA GLY A 314 24.21 31.48 11.71
C GLY A 314 25.35 32.40 12.16
N SER A 315 25.08 33.70 12.19
CA SER A 315 26.05 34.73 12.58
C SER A 315 25.97 35.13 14.06
N GLN A 316 25.02 34.58 14.82
CA GLN A 316 24.79 34.90 16.23
C GLN A 316 24.86 33.63 17.10
N PRO A 317 25.33 33.71 18.35
CA PRO A 317 25.22 32.61 19.30
C PRO A 317 23.77 32.19 19.49
N PHE A 318 23.52 30.88 19.59
CA PHE A 318 22.19 30.34 19.88
C PHE A 318 22.18 29.65 21.24
N ARG A 319 21.31 30.12 22.14
CA ARG A 319 21.17 29.57 23.49
C ARG A 319 20.16 28.42 23.48
N ILE A 320 20.63 27.21 23.76
CA ILE A 320 19.82 25.99 23.87
C ILE A 320 19.44 25.81 25.33
N GLU A 321 18.14 25.73 25.59
CA GLU A 321 17.58 25.56 26.93
C GLU A 321 16.98 24.17 27.09
N ARG A 322 16.95 23.68 28.33
CA ARG A 322 16.28 22.42 28.68
C ARG A 322 14.81 22.46 28.25
N GLY A 323 14.33 21.38 27.65
CA GLY A 323 12.96 21.29 27.12
C GLY A 323 12.76 21.96 25.75
N MET A 324 13.75 22.69 25.23
CA MET A 324 13.66 23.30 23.90
C MET A 324 13.59 22.21 22.83
N ARG A 325 12.65 22.34 21.91
CA ARG A 325 12.54 21.44 20.75
C ARG A 325 13.65 21.73 19.75
N ILE A 326 14.60 20.82 19.60
CA ILE A 326 15.84 21.01 18.84
C ILE A 326 15.87 20.25 17.51
N ALA A 327 15.20 19.11 17.45
CA ALA A 327 15.13 18.25 16.26
C ALA A 327 13.76 17.57 16.19
N GLN A 328 13.54 16.75 15.16
CA GLN A 328 12.37 15.89 15.05
C GLN A 328 12.79 14.48 14.65
N LEU A 329 12.12 13.47 15.19
CA LEU A 329 12.32 12.06 14.89
C LEU A 329 11.29 11.61 13.84
N VAL A 330 11.72 10.99 12.75
CA VAL A 330 10.85 10.35 11.76
C VAL A 330 11.19 8.86 11.72
N VAL A 331 10.19 7.99 11.92
CA VAL A 331 10.41 6.54 11.83
C VAL A 331 10.11 6.08 10.41
N SER A 332 11.05 5.37 9.80
CA SER A 332 10.95 4.91 8.41
C SER A 332 11.17 3.41 8.32
N ARG A 333 10.45 2.76 7.41
CA ARG A 333 10.73 1.36 7.05
C ARG A 333 12.02 1.29 6.25
N VAL A 334 12.80 0.24 6.47
CA VAL A 334 14.03 -0.06 5.72
C VAL A 334 13.91 -1.41 5.04
N GLU A 335 14.47 -1.52 3.84
CA GLU A 335 14.54 -2.78 3.09
C GLU A 335 15.94 -3.37 3.23
N ARG A 336 16.03 -4.69 3.39
CA ARG A 336 17.32 -5.41 3.40
C ARG A 336 17.63 -5.88 1.99
N CYS A 337 18.73 -5.39 1.41
CA CYS A 337 19.20 -5.85 0.12
C CYS A 337 20.19 -7.02 0.27
N ARG A 338 20.21 -7.89 -0.74
CA ARG A 338 21.31 -8.83 -0.96
C ARG A 338 22.29 -8.17 -1.92
N ILE A 339 23.56 -8.09 -1.50
CA ILE A 339 24.63 -7.61 -2.37
C ILE A 339 25.11 -8.78 -3.23
N GLU A 340 25.13 -8.58 -4.55
CA GLU A 340 25.64 -9.54 -5.53
C GLU A 340 26.76 -8.87 -6.33
N LEU A 341 27.94 -9.49 -6.33
CA LEU A 341 29.08 -9.03 -7.11
C LEU A 341 29.02 -9.63 -8.51
N VAL A 342 29.00 -8.77 -9.53
CA VAL A 342 28.97 -9.16 -10.95
C VAL A 342 30.15 -8.53 -11.69
N SER A 343 30.58 -9.14 -12.79
CA SER A 343 31.68 -8.61 -13.61
C SER A 343 31.26 -7.43 -14.49
N GLN A 344 29.96 -7.30 -14.79
CA GLN A 344 29.40 -6.21 -15.60
C GLN A 344 28.00 -5.84 -15.09
N LEU A 345 27.71 -4.54 -15.02
CA LEU A 345 26.36 -4.01 -14.77
C LEU A 345 25.59 -3.86 -16.10
N GLY A 346 24.25 -3.79 -16.03
CA GLY A 346 23.42 -3.51 -17.21
C GLY A 346 23.60 -2.09 -17.76
N ALA A 347 23.43 -1.90 -19.07
CA ALA A 347 23.52 -0.59 -19.72
C ALA A 347 22.30 0.30 -19.41
N THR A 348 22.51 1.61 -19.27
CA THR A 348 21.44 2.63 -19.12
C THR A 348 21.76 3.86 -19.96
N GLU A 349 20.74 4.61 -20.39
CA GLU A 349 20.90 5.84 -21.21
C GLU A 349 21.76 6.92 -20.54
N ARG A 350 21.79 6.95 -19.20
CA ARG A 350 22.49 7.98 -18.43
C ARG A 350 24.00 7.72 -18.28
N ALA A 351 24.44 6.48 -18.51
CA ALA A 351 25.83 5.96 -18.50
C ALA A 351 26.90 6.89 -17.86
N GLU A 352 27.97 7.22 -18.59
CA GLU A 352 29.16 7.95 -18.12
C GLU A 352 28.95 9.44 -17.81
N GLY A 353 27.70 9.92 -17.70
CA GLY A 353 27.35 11.33 -17.51
C GLY A 353 27.80 11.97 -16.18
N GLY A 354 28.63 11.29 -15.37
CA GLY A 354 29.24 11.81 -14.17
C GLY A 354 28.26 12.18 -13.03
N PHE A 355 28.83 12.60 -11.90
CA PHE A 355 28.07 13.23 -10.82
C PHE A 355 27.83 14.71 -11.16
N GLY A 356 26.58 15.10 -11.39
CA GLY A 356 26.18 16.50 -11.58
C GLY A 356 25.46 16.77 -12.90
N SER A 357 24.18 16.41 -13.00
CA SER A 357 23.31 16.91 -14.07
C SER A 357 22.80 18.33 -13.77
N THR A 358 23.69 19.22 -13.34
CA THR A 358 23.41 20.65 -13.26
C THR A 358 23.93 21.25 -14.54
N GLY A 359 23.03 21.57 -15.49
CA GLY A 359 23.33 22.03 -16.85
C GLY A 359 24.06 23.38 -16.92
N LEU A 360 25.25 23.45 -16.35
CA LEU A 360 26.26 24.47 -16.60
C LEU A 360 27.49 23.69 -17.10
N ALA A 361 27.66 23.69 -18.41
CA ALA A 361 28.88 23.21 -19.05
C ALA A 361 30.05 24.14 -18.65
N PRO A 362 31.29 23.62 -18.58
CA PRO A 362 32.49 24.39 -18.20
C PRO A 362 32.80 25.54 -19.15
#